data_AF-A0A6C0EG47-F1
#
_entry.id   AF-A0A6C0EG47-F1
#
_cell.length_a   1.000
_cell.length_b   1.000
_cell.length_c   1.000
_cell.angle_alpha   90.00
_cell.angle_beta   90.00
_cell.angle_gamma   90.00
#
_symmetry.space_group_name_H-M   'P 1'
#
loop_
_entity.id
_entity.type
_entity.pdbx_description
1 polymer ?
#
loop_
_entity_poly.entity_id
_entity_poly.type
_entity_poly.pdbx_seq_one_letter_code
_entity_poly.pdbx_strand_id
1 'polypeptide(L)'
;MSTSSNSGGLNDLINAYTQNPSAVTSGNYNPNGPLSAATVSNQIFTQFQNLVTAQTNAAICDASCQYDASLNALYKAMENARLNEVKAPYEYEQAEEAYYAFLGQSMPNNFQEQKYIEKYNVLMEQYKTQFDETFHKAYQLNDNYNTMYINTNNSYELYLDTLNTNEELRKQFNITASNIFTNDRKSMYENQGLKTIQFHGKILFIFHVLFVIFFIFAIFYFKTSLSIYKKILLIILIILQPMISRLIMFIVNRIYNSVKQLLPKNVYLTL
;
A
#
# COMPACT_ATOMS: atom_id res chain seq x y z
N MET A 1 62.85 -3.34 3.37
CA MET A 1 63.13 -2.26 4.34
C MET A 1 62.27 -2.49 5.56
N SER A 2 62.83 -3.10 6.60
CA SER A 2 62.13 -3.47 7.84
C SER A 2 62.64 -2.59 8.98
N THR A 3 61.86 -1.58 9.35
CA THR A 3 62.08 -0.79 10.56
C THR A 3 61.52 -1.55 11.76
N SER A 4 62.40 -2.22 12.50
CA SER A 4 62.13 -2.73 13.84
C SER A 4 62.07 -1.54 14.80
N SER A 5 60.86 -1.16 15.22
CA SER A 5 60.61 -0.13 16.23
C SER A 5 61.15 -0.59 17.60
N ASN A 6 62.20 0.07 18.05
CA ASN A 6 62.78 -0.08 19.37
C ASN A 6 61.87 0.59 20.42
N SER A 7 60.78 -0.08 20.81
CA SER A 7 59.82 0.40 21.82
C SER A 7 60.25 0.11 23.27
N GLY A 8 61.40 -0.56 23.48
CA GLY A 8 61.95 -0.83 24.82
C GLY A 8 62.55 0.41 25.49
N GLY A 9 63.26 1.25 24.73
CA GLY A 9 64.07 2.34 25.29
C GLY A 9 63.27 3.41 26.07
N LEU A 10 62.05 3.75 25.62
CA LEU A 10 61.28 4.83 26.25
C LEU A 10 60.60 4.36 27.55
N ASN A 11 60.01 3.15 27.55
CA ASN A 11 59.40 2.56 28.74
C ASN A 11 60.45 2.21 29.80
N ASP A 12 61.66 1.80 29.39
CA ASP A 12 62.77 1.55 30.29
C ASP A 12 63.31 2.84 30.92
N LEU A 13 63.32 3.96 30.18
CA LEU A 13 63.68 5.28 30.71
C LEU A 13 62.65 5.81 31.72
N ILE A 14 61.35 5.60 31.47
CA ILE A 14 60.26 6.01 32.38
C ILE A 14 60.30 5.19 33.68
N ASN A 15 60.55 3.88 33.59
CA ASN A 15 60.71 3.01 34.76
C ASN A 15 62.00 3.29 35.54
N ALA A 16 63.07 3.70 34.88
CA ALA A 16 64.33 4.08 35.55
C ALA A 16 64.20 5.41 36.32
N TYR A 17 63.48 6.40 35.78
CA TYR A 17 63.27 7.69 36.44
C TYR A 17 62.41 7.57 37.70
N THR A 18 61.42 6.68 37.71
CA THR A 18 60.54 6.44 38.86
C THR A 18 61.22 5.69 40.01
N GLN A 19 62.26 4.88 39.73
CA GLN A 19 62.93 4.07 40.76
C GLN A 19 64.19 4.71 41.36
N ASN A 20 64.91 5.57 40.63
CA ASN A 20 66.09 6.25 41.19
C ASN A 20 66.43 7.56 40.43
N PRO A 21 65.90 8.73 40.86
CA PRO A 21 66.09 10.01 40.17
C PRO A 21 67.55 10.43 40.02
N SER A 22 68.44 9.92 40.87
CA SER A 22 69.86 10.31 40.95
C SER A 22 70.77 9.52 40.01
N ALA A 23 70.30 8.46 39.36
CA ALA A 23 71.12 7.62 38.48
C ALA A 23 71.23 8.19 37.05
N VAL A 24 70.27 9.01 36.62
CA VAL A 24 70.23 9.58 35.26
C VAL A 24 71.17 10.78 35.10
N THR A 25 71.62 11.39 36.20
CA THR A 25 72.48 12.59 36.18
C THR A 25 73.99 12.30 36.20
N SER A 26 74.43 11.04 36.28
CA SER A 26 75.87 10.70 36.40
C SER A 26 76.47 9.89 35.25
N GLY A 27 75.76 9.71 34.13
CA GLY A 27 76.36 9.33 32.84
C GLY A 27 77.15 8.01 32.81
N ASN A 28 76.88 7.05 33.69
CA ASN A 28 77.60 5.78 33.73
C ASN A 28 76.70 4.62 33.28
N TYR A 29 76.44 4.56 31.96
CA TYR A 29 75.84 3.39 31.31
C TYR A 29 76.89 2.73 30.41
N ASN A 30 77.41 1.59 30.84
CA ASN A 30 78.32 0.75 30.05
C ASN A 30 77.53 -0.45 29.50
N PRO A 31 77.24 -0.53 28.18
CA PRO A 31 76.41 -1.59 27.62
C PRO A 31 77.17 -2.89 27.31
N ASN A 32 78.48 -3.01 27.58
CA ASN A 32 79.29 -4.15 27.10
C ASN A 32 80.16 -4.80 28.20
N GLY A 33 79.58 -5.15 29.34
CA GLY A 33 80.19 -6.12 30.28
C GLY A 33 79.99 -7.57 29.79
N PRO A 34 80.91 -8.51 30.03
CA PRO A 34 80.80 -9.87 29.53
C PRO A 34 79.52 -10.53 30.07
N LEU A 35 78.67 -11.01 29.15
CA LEU A 35 77.44 -11.74 29.45
C LEU A 35 77.75 -12.89 30.42
N SER A 36 77.25 -12.78 31.65
CA SER A 36 77.42 -13.85 32.63
C SER A 36 76.78 -15.14 32.08
N ALA A 37 77.42 -16.29 32.32
CA ALA A 37 76.89 -17.59 31.89
C ALA A 37 75.45 -17.84 32.39
N ALA A 38 75.04 -17.18 33.48
CA ALA A 38 73.69 -17.20 34.01
C ALA A 38 72.66 -16.49 33.09
N THR A 39 73.03 -15.40 32.43
CA THR A 39 72.12 -14.66 31.52
C THR A 39 71.89 -15.45 30.23
N VAL A 40 72.95 -16.07 29.68
CA VAL A 40 72.86 -16.95 28.50
C VAL A 40 72.11 -18.23 28.85
N SER A 41 72.34 -18.83 30.02
CA SER A 41 71.59 -19.99 30.50
C SER A 41 70.10 -19.70 30.67
N ASN A 42 69.73 -18.51 31.18
CA ASN A 42 68.33 -18.12 31.32
C ASN A 42 67.66 -17.86 29.96
N GLN A 43 68.38 -17.29 28.99
CA GLN A 43 67.87 -17.11 27.63
C GLN A 43 67.69 -18.45 26.90
N ILE A 44 68.64 -19.38 27.05
CA ILE A 44 68.51 -20.73 26.47
C ILE A 44 67.39 -21.52 27.16
N PHE A 45 67.28 -21.43 28.48
CA PHE A 45 66.21 -22.09 29.24
C PHE A 45 64.83 -21.54 28.85
N THR A 46 64.68 -20.22 28.69
CA THR A 46 63.41 -19.63 28.23
C THR A 46 63.09 -19.98 26.77
N GLN A 47 64.08 -20.04 25.87
CA GLN A 47 63.86 -20.52 24.51
C GLN A 47 63.49 -22.01 24.46
N PHE A 48 64.13 -22.83 25.29
CA PHE A 48 63.81 -24.25 25.41
C PHE A 48 62.41 -24.46 25.98
N GLN A 49 62.03 -23.70 27.00
CA GLN A 49 60.69 -23.76 27.56
C GLN A 49 59.65 -23.32 26.52
N ASN A 50 59.92 -22.28 25.73
CA ASN A 50 59.04 -21.84 24.65
C ASN A 50 58.91 -22.90 23.54
N LEU A 51 59.99 -23.60 23.17
CA LEU A 51 59.96 -24.70 22.20
C LEU A 51 59.20 -25.93 22.71
N VAL A 52 59.40 -26.30 23.99
CA VAL A 52 58.67 -27.38 24.64
C VAL A 52 57.19 -27.05 24.72
N THR A 53 56.84 -25.81 25.11
CA THR A 53 55.44 -25.36 25.21
C THR A 53 54.77 -25.26 23.84
N ALA A 54 55.51 -24.85 22.79
CA ALA A 54 55.01 -24.82 21.42
C ALA A 54 54.76 -26.23 20.87
N GLN A 55 55.63 -27.20 21.17
CA GLN A 55 55.42 -28.60 20.76
C GLN A 55 54.32 -29.29 21.55
N THR A 56 54.21 -29.06 22.86
CA THR A 56 53.14 -29.66 23.67
C THR A 56 51.77 -29.05 23.33
N ASN A 57 51.69 -27.75 23.05
CA ASN A 57 50.45 -27.13 22.57
C ASN A 57 50.06 -27.63 21.17
N ALA A 58 51.01 -27.88 20.27
CA ALA A 58 50.71 -28.46 18.96
C ALA A 58 50.28 -29.94 19.03
N ALA A 59 50.73 -30.68 20.05
CA ALA A 59 50.40 -32.10 20.23
C ALA A 59 49.10 -32.36 21.01
N ILE A 60 48.62 -31.39 21.80
CA ILE A 60 47.42 -31.51 22.66
C ILE A 60 46.17 -30.86 22.02
N CYS A 61 46.35 -30.04 20.99
CA CYS A 61 45.33 -29.14 20.45
C CYS A 61 44.98 -29.55 19.01
N ASP A 62 43.77 -30.09 18.79
CA ASP A 62 43.22 -30.42 17.47
C ASP A 62 42.97 -29.14 16.64
N ALA A 63 42.64 -29.26 15.35
CA ALA A 63 42.45 -28.13 14.43
C ALA A 63 41.42 -27.09 14.95
N SER A 64 40.41 -27.55 15.69
CA SER A 64 39.42 -26.70 16.36
C SER A 64 40.03 -25.88 17.51
N CYS A 65 40.90 -26.48 18.31
CA CYS A 65 41.58 -25.82 19.41
C CYS A 65 42.60 -24.78 18.92
N GLN A 66 43.30 -25.04 17.80
CA GLN A 66 44.17 -24.05 17.16
C GLN A 66 43.37 -22.88 16.57
N TYR A 67 42.20 -23.15 16.00
CA TYR A 67 41.27 -22.14 15.54
C TYR A 67 40.77 -21.25 16.69
N ASP A 68 40.33 -21.85 17.80
CA ASP A 68 39.85 -21.11 18.97
C ASP A 68 40.96 -20.28 19.65
N ALA A 69 42.19 -20.81 19.70
CA ALA A 69 43.35 -20.06 20.19
C ALA A 69 43.66 -18.86 19.30
N SER A 70 43.60 -19.03 17.98
CA SER A 70 43.82 -17.96 17.00
C SER A 70 42.73 -16.90 17.08
N LEU A 71 41.47 -17.31 17.19
CA LEU A 71 40.31 -16.42 17.34
C LEU A 71 40.40 -15.60 18.64
N ASN A 72 40.76 -16.24 19.75
CA ASN A 72 40.97 -15.54 21.03
C ASN A 72 42.17 -14.58 20.99
N ALA A 73 43.24 -14.93 20.28
CA ALA A 73 44.38 -14.04 20.08
C ALA A 73 43.98 -12.79 19.26
N LEU A 74 43.19 -12.98 18.20
CA LEU A 74 42.65 -11.88 17.40
C LEU A 74 41.68 -11.00 18.19
N TYR A 75 40.78 -11.59 18.98
CA TYR A 75 39.87 -10.85 19.86
C TYR A 75 40.63 -10.01 20.90
N LYS A 76 41.66 -10.59 21.54
CA LYS A 76 42.52 -9.85 22.47
C LYS A 76 43.30 -8.73 21.76
N ALA A 77 43.79 -8.97 20.54
CA ALA A 77 44.45 -7.94 19.76
C ALA A 77 43.51 -6.78 19.41
N MET A 78 42.26 -7.08 19.03
CA MET A 78 41.22 -6.08 18.78
C MET A 78 40.89 -5.27 20.03
N GLU A 79 40.68 -5.92 21.18
CA GLU A 79 40.35 -5.20 22.42
C GLU A 79 41.54 -4.36 22.92
N ASN A 80 42.77 -4.87 22.79
CA ASN A 80 43.97 -4.09 23.09
C ASN A 80 44.11 -2.88 22.15
N ALA A 81 43.80 -3.04 20.86
CA ALA A 81 43.79 -1.92 19.93
C ALA A 81 42.73 -0.87 20.31
N ARG A 82 41.53 -1.30 20.70
CA ARG A 82 40.46 -0.41 21.20
C ARG A 82 40.88 0.33 22.47
N LEU A 83 41.52 -0.36 23.41
CA LEU A 83 42.03 0.25 24.64
C LEU A 83 43.16 1.23 24.36
N ASN A 84 44.04 0.92 23.40
CA ASN A 84 45.11 1.82 22.97
C ASN A 84 44.54 3.05 22.27
N GLU A 85 43.49 2.93 21.46
CA GLU A 85 42.80 4.07 20.84
C GLU A 85 42.23 5.04 21.89
N VAL A 86 41.71 4.50 23.00
CA VAL A 86 41.19 5.30 24.13
C VAL A 86 42.32 5.90 24.98
N LYS A 87 43.42 5.16 25.19
CA LYS A 87 44.55 5.60 26.03
C LYS A 87 45.52 6.54 25.32
N ALA A 88 45.74 6.36 24.02
CA ALA A 88 46.71 7.12 23.23
C ALA A 88 46.54 8.65 23.35
N PRO A 89 45.33 9.23 23.37
CA PRO A 89 45.17 10.67 23.58
C PRO A 89 45.66 11.15 24.94
N TYR A 90 45.45 10.36 26.00
CA TYR A 90 45.86 10.68 27.36
C TYR A 90 47.37 10.53 27.54
N GLU A 91 47.95 9.45 27.01
CA GLU A 91 49.38 9.23 27.01
C GLU A 91 50.13 10.30 26.18
N TYR A 92 49.55 10.74 25.07
CA TYR A 92 50.06 11.85 24.27
C TYR A 92 50.04 13.17 25.07
N GLU A 93 48.92 13.47 25.74
CA GLU A 93 48.79 14.69 26.56
C GLU A 93 49.79 14.71 27.73
N GLN A 94 50.00 13.58 28.41
CA GLN A 94 51.02 13.45 29.45
C GLN A 94 52.45 13.59 28.90
N ALA A 95 52.75 13.00 27.75
CA ALA A 95 54.05 13.13 27.10
C ALA A 95 54.33 14.57 26.65
N GLU A 96 53.29 15.28 26.19
CA GLU A 96 53.34 16.68 25.81
C GLU A 96 53.57 17.59 27.03
N GLU A 97 52.86 17.37 28.15
CA GLU A 97 53.11 18.06 29.43
C GLU A 97 54.56 17.86 29.93
N ALA A 98 55.06 16.63 29.88
CA ALA A 98 56.43 16.30 30.27
C ALA A 98 57.49 16.98 29.38
N TYR A 99 57.22 17.11 28.07
CA TYR A 99 58.09 17.81 27.13
C TYR A 99 58.24 19.31 27.45
N TYR A 100 57.13 19.99 27.74
CA TYR A 100 57.17 21.41 28.14
C TYR A 100 57.84 21.61 29.51
N ALA A 101 57.61 20.69 30.46
CA ALA A 101 58.28 20.72 31.76
C ALA A 101 59.81 20.57 31.63
N PHE A 102 60.30 19.72 30.72
CA PHE A 102 61.74 19.55 30.45
C PHE A 102 62.38 20.83 29.86
N LEU A 103 61.64 21.56 29.03
CA LEU A 103 62.09 22.84 28.47
C LEU A 103 62.06 24.00 29.48
N GLY A 104 61.57 23.78 30.71
CA GLY A 104 61.44 24.80 31.74
C GLY A 104 60.38 25.85 31.44
N GLN A 105 59.45 25.57 30.52
CA GLN A 105 58.39 26.47 30.09
C GLN A 105 57.03 25.93 30.54
N SER A 106 56.13 26.82 30.98
CA SER A 106 54.72 26.45 31.19
C SER A 106 54.10 26.11 29.83
N MET A 107 53.29 25.05 29.79
CA MET A 107 52.43 24.78 28.63
C MET A 107 51.58 26.04 28.34
N PRO A 108 51.44 26.47 27.07
CA PRO A 108 50.64 27.64 26.74
C PRO A 108 49.16 27.38 27.02
N ASN A 109 48.53 28.14 27.93
CA ASN A 109 47.09 28.03 28.24
C ASN A 109 46.22 28.13 26.97
N ASN A 110 46.65 28.95 26.00
CA ASN A 110 45.95 29.20 24.75
C ASN A 110 45.81 27.93 23.87
N PHE A 111 46.70 26.94 24.02
CA PHE A 111 46.70 25.73 23.21
C PHE A 111 45.63 24.73 23.68
N GLN A 112 45.54 24.51 25.00
CA GLN A 112 44.48 23.72 25.62
C GLN A 112 43.10 24.33 25.30
N GLU A 113 42.96 25.64 25.44
CA GLU A 113 41.73 26.36 25.12
C GLU A 113 41.31 26.19 23.65
N GLN A 114 42.23 26.33 22.69
CA GLN A 114 41.95 26.10 21.28
C GLN A 114 41.51 24.65 20.98
N LYS A 115 42.16 23.65 21.58
CA LYS A 115 41.81 22.23 21.43
C LYS A 115 40.39 21.94 21.95
N TYR A 116 39.99 22.53 23.08
CA TYR A 116 38.64 22.37 23.62
C TYR A 116 37.60 23.11 22.77
N ILE A 117 37.91 24.31 22.28
CA ILE A 117 37.03 25.06 21.37
C ILE A 117 36.79 24.27 20.07
N GLU A 118 37.83 23.67 19.50
CA GLU A 118 37.70 22.87 18.27
C GLU A 118 36.82 21.62 18.50
N LYS A 119 37.07 20.87 19.57
CA LYS A 119 36.23 19.72 19.96
C LYS A 119 34.78 20.12 20.20
N TYR A 120 34.56 21.25 20.88
CA TYR A 120 33.24 21.78 21.14
C TYR A 120 32.51 22.16 19.84
N ASN A 121 33.20 22.82 18.91
CA ASN A 121 32.63 23.20 17.61
C ASN A 121 32.24 21.97 16.77
N VAL A 122 33.09 20.93 16.73
CA VAL A 122 32.77 19.67 16.05
C VAL A 122 31.55 19.01 16.67
N LEU A 123 31.50 18.93 18.01
CA LEU A 123 30.37 18.34 18.73
C LEU A 123 29.09 19.15 18.50
N MET A 124 29.18 20.48 18.52
CA MET A 124 28.05 21.37 18.26
C MET A 124 27.49 21.19 16.86
N GLU A 125 28.35 21.09 15.84
CA GLU A 125 27.93 20.88 14.46
C GLU A 125 27.26 19.50 14.28
N GLN A 126 27.78 18.47 14.95
CA GLN A 126 27.15 17.15 14.97
C GLN A 126 25.75 17.20 15.61
N TYR A 127 25.61 17.85 16.76
CA TYR A 127 24.31 18.01 17.42
C TYR A 127 23.33 18.81 16.59
N LYS A 128 23.79 19.90 15.97
CA LYS A 128 22.96 20.71 15.06
C LYS A 128 22.47 19.90 13.87
N THR A 129 23.35 19.14 13.24
CA THR A 129 23.00 18.25 12.12
C THR A 129 21.99 17.19 12.54
N GLN A 130 22.22 16.50 13.67
CA GLN A 130 21.29 15.50 14.19
C GLN A 130 19.93 16.12 14.56
N PHE A 131 19.93 17.30 15.15
CA PHE A 131 18.71 18.02 15.50
C PHE A 131 17.92 18.39 14.25
N ASP A 132 18.57 18.99 13.25
CA ASP A 132 17.93 19.38 11.99
C ASP A 132 17.36 18.15 11.25
N GLU A 133 18.11 17.05 11.19
CA GLU A 133 17.61 15.79 10.62
C GLU A 133 16.40 15.25 11.36
N THR A 134 16.44 15.25 12.70
CA THR A 134 15.34 14.75 13.54
C THR A 134 14.10 15.62 13.39
N PHE A 135 14.30 16.94 13.38
CA PHE A 135 13.24 17.91 13.14
C PHE A 135 12.61 17.70 11.76
N HIS A 136 13.42 17.50 10.72
CA HIS A 136 12.91 17.23 9.37
C HIS A 136 12.12 15.93 9.29
N LYS A 137 12.62 14.85 9.92
CA LYS A 137 11.92 13.56 10.00
C LYS A 137 10.59 13.68 10.75
N ALA A 138 10.56 14.42 11.86
CA ALA A 138 9.33 14.66 12.62
C ALA A 138 8.31 15.46 11.81
N TYR A 139 8.76 16.49 11.09
CA TYR A 139 7.92 17.28 10.19
C TYR A 139 7.32 16.42 9.08
N GLN A 140 8.15 15.61 8.40
CA GLN A 140 7.69 14.68 7.37
C GLN A 140 6.71 13.63 7.91
N LEU A 141 6.94 13.11 9.12
CA LEU A 141 6.02 12.17 9.74
C LEU A 141 4.66 12.81 10.03
N ASN A 142 4.66 14.06 10.51
CA ASN A 142 3.43 14.81 10.78
C ASN A 142 2.65 15.11 9.48
N ASP A 143 3.36 15.49 8.41
CA ASP A 143 2.74 15.72 7.10
C ASP A 143 2.16 14.43 6.50
N ASN A 144 2.90 13.32 6.59
CA ASN A 144 2.41 12.00 6.20
C ASN A 144 1.17 11.59 6.99
N TYR A 145 1.16 11.82 8.31
CA TYR A 145 0.00 11.52 9.15
C TYR A 145 -1.23 12.35 8.74
N ASN A 146 -1.05 13.64 8.49
CA ASN A 146 -2.13 14.51 8.01
C ASN A 146 -2.67 14.05 6.65
N THR A 147 -1.78 13.66 5.74
CA THR A 147 -2.14 13.11 4.43
C THR A 147 -2.92 11.80 4.56
N MET A 148 -2.48 10.88 5.43
CA MET A 148 -3.19 9.64 5.72
C MET A 148 -4.57 9.88 6.31
N TYR A 149 -4.69 10.85 7.22
CA TYR A 149 -5.97 11.24 7.80
C TYR A 149 -6.96 11.73 6.75
N ILE A 150 -6.53 12.67 5.88
CA ILE A 150 -7.34 13.18 4.78
C ILE A 150 -7.75 12.04 3.83
N ASN A 151 -6.80 11.18 3.45
CA ASN A 151 -7.08 10.07 2.54
C ASN A 151 -8.08 9.06 3.14
N THR A 152 -7.98 8.81 4.45
CA THR A 152 -8.93 7.95 5.15
C THR A 152 -10.34 8.54 5.12
N ASN A 153 -10.47 9.84 5.34
CA ASN A 153 -11.77 10.52 5.27
C ASN A 153 -12.36 10.46 3.85
N ASN A 154 -11.56 10.76 2.82
CA ASN A 154 -11.99 10.67 1.42
C ASN A 154 -12.40 9.25 1.03
N SER A 155 -11.66 8.24 1.51
CA SER A 155 -11.98 6.83 1.27
C SER A 155 -13.30 6.43 1.93
N TYR A 156 -13.58 6.96 3.13
CA TYR A 156 -14.85 6.72 3.82
C TYR A 156 -16.03 7.41 3.11
N GLU A 157 -15.85 8.65 2.65
CA GLU A 157 -16.86 9.35 1.84
C GLU A 157 -17.18 8.59 0.55
N LEU A 158 -16.15 8.11 -0.16
CA LEU A 158 -16.32 7.29 -1.37
C LEU A 158 -17.07 5.98 -1.08
N TYR A 159 -16.78 5.34 0.05
CA TYR A 159 -17.49 4.14 0.50
C TYR A 159 -18.98 4.42 0.71
N LEU A 160 -19.32 5.51 1.43
CA LEU A 160 -20.71 5.89 1.67
C LEU A 160 -21.44 6.22 0.36
N ASP A 161 -20.81 6.95 -0.55
CA ASP A 161 -21.39 7.28 -1.86
C ASP A 161 -21.65 6.02 -2.70
N THR A 162 -20.71 5.08 -2.70
CA THR A 162 -20.85 3.79 -3.38
C THR A 162 -21.99 2.96 -2.78
N LEU A 163 -22.14 2.98 -1.45
CA LEU A 163 -23.20 2.25 -0.76
C LEU A 163 -24.58 2.84 -1.12
N ASN A 164 -24.72 4.16 -1.05
CA ASN A 164 -25.95 4.88 -1.42
C ASN A 164 -26.31 4.64 -2.89
N THR A 165 -25.33 4.73 -3.80
CA THR A 165 -25.52 4.48 -5.23
C THR A 165 -25.99 3.05 -5.50
N ASN A 166 -25.41 2.05 -4.81
CA ASN A 166 -25.85 0.66 -4.95
C ASN A 166 -27.29 0.46 -4.45
N GLU A 167 -27.67 1.08 -3.33
CA GLU A 167 -29.06 1.00 -2.86
C GLU A 167 -30.06 1.62 -3.84
N GLU A 168 -29.71 2.77 -4.42
CA GLU A 168 -30.54 3.44 -5.41
C GLU A 168 -30.66 2.62 -6.70
N LEU A 169 -29.56 2.08 -7.21
CA LEU A 169 -29.57 1.17 -8.36
C LEU A 169 -30.43 -0.08 -8.09
N ARG A 170 -30.36 -0.64 -6.87
CA ARG A 170 -31.20 -1.78 -6.48
C ARG A 170 -32.68 -1.42 -6.47
N LYS A 171 -33.05 -0.22 -6.00
CA LYS A 171 -34.44 0.28 -6.06
C LYS A 171 -34.90 0.43 -7.50
N GLN A 172 -34.10 1.07 -8.35
CA GLN A 172 -34.42 1.27 -9.77
C GLN A 172 -34.55 -0.05 -10.53
N PHE A 173 -33.68 -1.02 -10.23
CA PHE A 173 -33.78 -2.37 -10.78
C PHE A 173 -35.10 -3.03 -10.40
N ASN A 174 -35.49 -2.99 -9.12
CA ASN A 174 -36.74 -3.59 -8.65
C ASN A 174 -37.96 -2.93 -9.29
N ILE A 175 -37.98 -1.60 -9.43
CA ILE A 175 -39.05 -0.86 -10.12
C ILE A 175 -39.12 -1.29 -11.59
N THR A 176 -37.97 -1.35 -12.27
CA THR A 176 -37.90 -1.72 -13.69
C THR A 176 -38.35 -3.16 -13.91
N ALA A 177 -37.90 -4.09 -13.08
CA ALA A 177 -38.34 -5.49 -13.12
C ALA A 177 -39.85 -5.60 -12.91
N SER A 178 -40.39 -4.92 -11.89
CA SER A 178 -41.83 -4.88 -11.62
C SER A 178 -42.64 -4.32 -12.81
N ASN A 179 -42.14 -3.25 -13.43
CA ASN A 179 -42.75 -2.64 -14.62
C ASN A 179 -42.73 -3.60 -15.82
N ILE A 180 -41.62 -4.32 -16.04
CA ILE A 180 -41.53 -5.34 -17.09
C ILE A 180 -42.59 -6.43 -16.85
N PHE A 181 -42.65 -7.00 -15.65
CA PHE A 181 -43.66 -8.03 -15.34
C PHE A 181 -45.09 -7.53 -15.52
N THR A 182 -45.37 -6.28 -15.11
CA THR A 182 -46.70 -5.67 -15.25
C THR A 182 -47.04 -5.43 -16.71
N ASN A 183 -46.10 -4.93 -17.50
CA ASN A 183 -46.28 -4.71 -18.94
C ASN A 183 -46.45 -6.03 -19.71
N ASP A 184 -45.71 -7.07 -19.37
CA ASP A 184 -45.86 -8.39 -19.97
C ASP A 184 -47.25 -8.97 -19.68
N ARG A 185 -47.72 -8.86 -18.44
CA ARG A 185 -49.09 -9.26 -18.06
C ARG A 185 -50.14 -8.45 -18.83
N LYS A 186 -49.96 -7.13 -18.94
CA LYS A 186 -50.87 -6.27 -19.71
C LYS A 186 -50.92 -6.69 -21.17
N SER A 187 -49.75 -6.89 -21.80
CA SER A 187 -49.66 -7.37 -23.19
C SER A 187 -50.34 -8.73 -23.36
N MET A 188 -50.17 -9.64 -22.40
CA MET A 188 -50.84 -10.94 -22.43
C MET A 188 -52.37 -10.78 -22.39
N TYR A 189 -52.90 -9.94 -21.51
CA TYR A 189 -54.34 -9.70 -21.40
C TYR A 189 -54.91 -9.00 -22.65
N GLU A 190 -54.20 -8.02 -23.20
CA GLU A 190 -54.57 -7.36 -24.45
C GLU A 190 -54.60 -8.37 -25.60
N ASN A 191 -53.59 -9.22 -25.71
CA ASN A 191 -53.53 -10.27 -26.74
C ASN A 191 -54.64 -11.31 -26.58
N GLN A 192 -54.98 -11.71 -25.35
CA GLN A 192 -56.11 -12.60 -25.09
C GLN A 192 -57.43 -11.94 -25.49
N GLY A 193 -57.63 -10.67 -25.12
CA GLY A 193 -58.80 -9.89 -25.52
C GLY A 193 -58.95 -9.79 -27.04
N LEU A 194 -57.87 -9.45 -27.75
CA LEU A 194 -57.84 -9.39 -29.22
C LEU A 194 -58.18 -10.74 -29.86
N LYS A 195 -57.60 -11.85 -29.35
CA LYS A 195 -57.91 -13.20 -29.84
C LYS A 195 -59.39 -13.55 -29.65
N THR A 196 -59.96 -13.22 -28.49
CA THR A 196 -61.39 -13.44 -28.20
C THR A 196 -62.29 -12.63 -29.13
N ILE A 197 -61.99 -11.34 -29.34
CA ILE A 197 -62.74 -10.48 -30.27
C ILE A 197 -62.65 -11.02 -31.71
N GLN A 198 -61.46 -11.44 -32.15
CA GLN A 198 -61.28 -12.04 -33.48
C GLN A 198 -62.06 -13.35 -33.62
N PHE A 199 -62.09 -14.18 -32.58
CA PHE A 199 -62.86 -15.43 -32.57
C PHE A 199 -64.36 -15.16 -32.69
N HIS A 200 -64.92 -14.28 -31.86
CA HIS A 200 -66.33 -13.89 -31.96
C HIS A 200 -66.66 -13.22 -33.30
N GLY A 201 -65.77 -12.38 -33.83
CA GLY A 201 -65.93 -11.77 -35.15
C GLY A 201 -66.00 -12.80 -36.27
N LYS A 202 -65.16 -13.84 -36.24
CA LYS A 202 -65.23 -14.96 -37.20
C LYS A 202 -66.55 -15.73 -37.09
N ILE A 203 -67.03 -16.02 -35.88
CA ILE A 203 -68.32 -16.69 -35.67
C ILE A 203 -69.48 -15.85 -36.20
N LEU A 204 -69.54 -14.57 -35.86
CA LEU A 204 -70.59 -13.66 -36.34
C LEU A 204 -70.58 -13.52 -37.85
N PHE A 205 -69.40 -13.52 -38.47
CA PHE A 205 -69.28 -13.51 -39.93
C PHE A 205 -69.89 -14.77 -40.57
N ILE A 206 -69.64 -15.95 -40.00
CA ILE A 206 -70.26 -17.21 -40.47
C ILE A 206 -71.78 -17.13 -40.37
N PHE A 207 -72.32 -16.69 -39.23
CA PHE A 207 -73.77 -16.52 -39.06
C PHE A 207 -74.35 -15.50 -40.05
N HIS A 208 -73.63 -14.41 -40.32
CA HIS A 208 -74.04 -13.41 -41.30
C HIS A 208 -74.15 -14.00 -42.71
N VAL A 209 -73.17 -14.79 -43.15
CA VAL A 209 -73.21 -15.47 -44.45
C VAL A 209 -74.40 -16.43 -44.54
N LEU A 210 -74.63 -17.24 -43.50
CA LEU A 210 -75.79 -18.13 -43.44
C LEU A 210 -77.11 -17.37 -43.48
N PHE A 211 -77.20 -16.26 -42.75
CA PHE A 211 -78.36 -15.38 -42.75
C PHE A 211 -78.61 -14.77 -44.13
N VAL A 212 -77.57 -14.29 -44.84
CA VAL A 212 -77.69 -13.76 -46.20
C VAL A 212 -78.25 -14.83 -47.15
N ILE A 213 -77.70 -16.05 -47.11
CA ILE A 213 -78.16 -17.16 -47.95
C ILE A 213 -79.64 -17.46 -47.66
N PHE A 214 -80.00 -17.63 -46.38
CA PHE A 214 -81.38 -17.87 -45.97
C PHE A 214 -82.31 -16.73 -46.41
N PHE A 215 -81.88 -15.48 -46.26
CA PHE A 215 -82.63 -14.31 -46.65
C PHE A 215 -82.90 -14.26 -48.16
N ILE A 216 -81.89 -14.59 -48.97
CA ILE A 216 -82.05 -14.73 -50.42
C ILE A 216 -83.09 -15.81 -50.73
N PHE A 217 -83.02 -16.98 -50.10
CA PHE A 217 -84.06 -18.00 -50.30
C PHE A 217 -85.45 -17.50 -49.89
N ALA A 218 -85.59 -16.88 -48.72
CA ALA A 218 -86.86 -16.40 -48.21
C ALA A 218 -87.51 -15.32 -49.12
N ILE A 219 -86.74 -14.35 -49.61
CA ILE A 219 -87.29 -13.24 -50.41
C ILE A 219 -87.76 -13.67 -51.81
N PHE A 220 -87.24 -14.80 -52.32
CA PHE A 220 -87.66 -15.40 -53.58
C PHE A 220 -88.74 -16.48 -53.40
N TYR A 221 -88.70 -17.25 -52.31
CA TYR A 221 -89.65 -18.33 -52.05
C TYR A 221 -91.03 -17.80 -51.59
N PHE A 222 -91.06 -16.79 -50.72
CA PHE A 222 -92.32 -16.22 -50.24
C PHE A 222 -92.85 -15.13 -51.18
N LYS A 223 -94.16 -15.12 -51.43
CA LYS A 223 -94.83 -14.06 -52.20
C LYS A 223 -94.80 -12.75 -51.42
N THR A 224 -94.01 -11.78 -51.90
CA THR A 224 -93.91 -10.42 -51.36
C THR A 224 -94.43 -9.40 -52.36
N SER A 225 -94.99 -8.28 -51.89
CA SER A 225 -95.43 -7.14 -52.73
C SER A 225 -94.28 -6.26 -53.26
N LEU A 226 -93.03 -6.57 -52.92
CA LEU A 226 -91.86 -5.81 -53.35
C LEU A 226 -91.52 -6.05 -54.82
N SER A 227 -91.25 -4.97 -55.56
CA SER A 227 -90.73 -5.03 -56.92
C SER A 227 -89.33 -5.65 -56.96
N ILE A 228 -88.97 -6.29 -58.08
CA ILE A 228 -87.70 -7.01 -58.25
C ILE A 228 -86.47 -6.11 -57.97
N TYR A 229 -86.52 -4.84 -58.40
CA TYR A 229 -85.46 -3.86 -58.15
C TYR A 229 -85.27 -3.59 -56.65
N LYS A 230 -86.36 -3.48 -55.88
CA LYS A 230 -86.30 -3.27 -54.42
C LYS A 230 -85.75 -4.50 -53.69
N LYS A 231 -86.06 -5.72 -54.17
CA LYS A 231 -85.48 -6.97 -53.63
C LYS A 231 -83.96 -7.02 -53.80
N ILE A 232 -83.48 -6.73 -55.01
CA ILE A 232 -82.04 -6.72 -55.32
C ILE A 232 -81.32 -5.65 -54.49
N LEU A 233 -81.87 -4.44 -54.41
CA LEU A 233 -81.31 -3.36 -53.58
C LEU A 233 -81.17 -3.78 -52.11
N LEU A 234 -82.20 -4.44 -51.57
CA LEU A 234 -82.22 -4.87 -50.17
C LEU A 234 -81.20 -6.00 -49.91
N ILE A 235 -81.03 -6.95 -50.84
CA ILE A 235 -79.97 -7.96 -50.76
C ILE A 235 -78.58 -7.31 -50.74
N ILE A 236 -78.32 -6.36 -51.64
CA ILE A 236 -77.05 -5.62 -51.69
C ILE A 236 -76.79 -4.91 -50.35
N LEU A 237 -77.81 -4.28 -49.77
CA LEU A 237 -77.70 -3.56 -48.50
C LEU A 237 -77.38 -4.50 -47.33
N ILE A 238 -77.97 -5.70 -47.30
CA ILE A 238 -77.65 -6.73 -46.29
C ILE A 238 -76.23 -7.26 -46.48
N ILE A 239 -75.79 -7.52 -47.71
CA ILE A 239 -74.41 -7.98 -47.98
C ILE A 239 -73.38 -6.93 -47.54
N LEU A 240 -73.66 -5.65 -47.76
CA LEU A 240 -72.77 -4.55 -47.38
C LEU A 240 -72.89 -4.13 -45.90
N GLN A 241 -73.86 -4.67 -45.17
CA GLN A 241 -74.12 -4.36 -43.76
C GLN A 241 -72.87 -4.43 -42.85
N PRO A 242 -71.99 -5.44 -42.90
CA PRO A 242 -70.80 -5.48 -42.05
C PRO A 242 -69.82 -4.33 -42.33
N MET A 243 -69.71 -3.86 -43.58
CA MET A 243 -68.87 -2.71 -43.92
C MET A 243 -69.48 -1.41 -43.38
N ILE A 244 -70.80 -1.26 -43.50
CA ILE A 244 -71.55 -0.10 -42.98
C ILE A 244 -71.42 -0.04 -41.45
N SER A 245 -71.55 -1.18 -40.75
CA SER A 245 -71.38 -1.27 -39.30
C SER A 245 -69.97 -0.83 -38.86
N ARG A 246 -68.93 -1.23 -39.59
CA ARG A 246 -67.55 -0.79 -39.30
C ARG A 246 -67.37 0.73 -39.47
N LEU A 247 -67.97 1.32 -40.51
CA LEU A 247 -67.94 2.76 -40.74
C LEU A 247 -68.62 3.53 -39.60
N ILE A 248 -69.80 3.07 -39.17
CA ILE A 248 -70.54 3.66 -38.05
C ILE A 248 -69.70 3.59 -36.77
N MET A 249 -69.11 2.44 -36.46
CA MET A 249 -68.23 2.29 -35.28
C MET A 249 -67.02 3.22 -35.31
N PHE A 250 -66.41 3.44 -36.47
CA PHE A 250 -65.31 4.39 -36.61
C PHE A 250 -65.75 5.83 -36.31
N ILE A 251 -66.91 6.25 -36.84
CA ILE A 251 -67.48 7.57 -36.58
C ILE A 251 -67.79 7.75 -35.10
N VAL A 252 -68.46 6.77 -34.49
CA VAL A 252 -68.80 6.78 -33.05
C VAL A 252 -67.54 6.88 -32.19
N ASN A 253 -66.50 6.08 -32.48
CA ASN A 253 -65.24 6.12 -31.73
C ASN A 253 -64.54 7.48 -31.87
N ARG A 254 -64.58 8.10 -33.05
CA ARG A 254 -64.03 9.45 -33.27
C ARG A 254 -64.76 10.47 -32.41
N ILE A 255 -66.09 10.45 -32.41
CA ILE A 255 -66.92 11.34 -31.59
C ILE A 255 -66.63 11.10 -30.10
N TYR A 256 -66.60 9.85 -29.66
CA TYR A 256 -66.29 9.49 -28.28
C TYR A 256 -64.93 10.03 -27.83
N ASN A 257 -63.89 9.85 -28.64
CA ASN A 257 -62.55 10.35 -28.32
C ASN A 257 -62.49 11.88 -28.27
N SER A 258 -63.19 12.57 -29.18
CA SER A 258 -63.32 14.03 -29.14
C SER A 258 -64.03 14.50 -27.87
N VAL A 259 -65.10 13.83 -27.44
CA VAL A 259 -65.81 14.16 -26.18
C VAL A 259 -64.95 13.84 -24.96
N LYS A 260 -64.23 12.71 -24.95
CA LYS A 260 -63.34 12.31 -23.85
C LYS A 260 -62.22 13.31 -23.61
N GLN A 261 -61.71 13.98 -24.66
CA GLN A 261 -60.71 15.04 -24.52
C GLN A 261 -61.27 16.32 -23.89
N LEU A 262 -62.58 16.55 -23.97
CA LEU A 262 -63.26 17.71 -23.38
C LEU A 262 -63.64 17.48 -21.91
N LEU A 263 -63.63 16.23 -21.44
CA LEU A 263 -63.88 15.91 -20.03
C LEU A 263 -62.60 16.10 -19.21
N PRO A 264 -62.66 16.76 -18.03
CA PRO A 264 -61.49 16.93 -17.17
C PRO A 264 -60.95 15.55 -16.77
N LYS A 265 -59.64 15.35 -16.96
CA LYS A 265 -58.98 14.09 -16.62
C LYS A 265 -58.98 13.95 -15.08
N ASN A 266 -59.78 13.02 -14.56
CA ASN A 266 -59.74 12.67 -13.13
C ASN A 266 -58.37 12.07 -12.79
N VAL A 267 -57.64 12.76 -11.90
CA VAL A 267 -56.25 12.47 -11.50
C VAL A 267 -56.12 11.12 -10.78
N TYR A 268 -57.22 10.54 -10.30
CA TYR A 268 -57.24 9.30 -9.50
C TYR A 268 -57.30 7.98 -10.30
N LEU A 269 -57.23 8.02 -11.64
CA LEU A 269 -57.30 6.82 -12.50
C LEU A 269 -56.05 6.57 -13.36
N THR A 270 -54.98 7.33 -13.15
CA THR A 270 -53.66 7.06 -13.71
C THR A 270 -52.74 6.52 -12.61
N LEU A 271 -52.79 5.20 -12.41
CA LEU A 271 -51.69 4.40 -11.86
C LEU A 271 -51.21 3.44 -12.95
#